data_AF-A0A7X7LRB7-F1
#
_entry.id   AF-A0A7X7LRB7-F1
#
_cell.length_a   1.000
_cell.length_b   1.000
_cell.length_c   1.000
_cell.angle_alpha   90.00
_cell.angle_beta   90.00
_cell.angle_gamma   90.00
#
_symmetry.space_group_name_H-M   'P 1'
#
loop_
_entity.id
_entity.type
_entity.pdbx_description
1 polymer ?
#
loop_
_entity_poly.entity_id
_entity_poly.type
_entity_poly.pdbx_seq_one_letter_code
_entity_poly.pdbx_strand_id
1 'polypeptide(L)'
;MNIVNRTLYDKQLIIRYNRHYLNNFLKKNFPIVGLLTTAFIVYMLIKKEWVYAIVLGTILIFYLGLTFLMQMLTTKRVLKQSPLVDHPVIQMYYFTEKDIKIENVKSITISYDDLIKVVFSRDFIILHDRGGRTYIIDKNGFQNQPEDERILTDFLKQFTRNKRLKRR
;
A
#
# COMPACT_ATOMS: atom_id res chain seq x y z
N MET A 1 -17.44 0.36 19.92
CA MET A 1 -16.19 0.86 19.32
C MET A 1 -16.39 2.30 18.91
N ASN A 2 -15.54 3.24 19.36
CA ASN A 2 -15.60 4.68 19.05
C ASN A 2 -14.19 5.22 18.80
N ILE A 3 -13.58 4.83 17.67
CA ILE A 3 -12.20 5.20 17.35
C ILE A 3 -12.20 6.36 16.36
N VAL A 4 -11.32 7.33 16.60
CA VAL A 4 -11.19 8.52 15.74
C VAL A 4 -9.79 8.60 15.16
N ASN A 5 -9.70 8.83 13.86
CA ASN A 5 -8.44 9.06 13.16
C ASN A 5 -8.50 10.34 12.34
N ARG A 6 -7.44 11.14 12.40
CA ARG A 6 -7.22 12.34 11.58
C ARG A 6 -6.10 12.06 10.60
N THR A 7 -6.45 11.78 9.35
CA THR A 7 -5.45 11.61 8.30
C THR A 7 -5.29 12.91 7.52
N LEU A 8 -4.06 13.45 7.51
CA LEU A 8 -3.70 14.57 6.66
C LEU A 8 -3.33 14.06 5.27
N TYR A 9 -4.15 14.41 4.27
CA TYR A 9 -3.91 14.15 2.87
C TYR A 9 -3.06 15.28 2.28
N ASP A 10 -1.75 15.06 2.27
CA ASP A 10 -0.76 15.98 1.74
C ASP A 10 0.26 15.30 0.82
N LYS A 11 1.20 16.09 0.29
CA LYS A 11 2.33 15.61 -0.50
C LYS A 11 3.09 14.47 0.20
N GLN A 12 3.31 14.56 1.51
CA GLN A 12 4.09 13.56 2.22
C GLN A 12 3.35 12.23 2.31
N LEU A 13 2.03 12.24 2.55
CA LEU A 13 1.19 11.05 2.55
C LEU A 13 1.30 10.33 1.20
N ILE A 14 1.20 11.07 0.09
CA ILE A 14 1.31 10.51 -1.26
C ILE A 14 2.68 9.86 -1.49
N ILE A 15 3.76 10.50 -1.04
CA ILE A 15 5.12 9.95 -1.15
C ILE A 15 5.26 8.67 -0.32
N ARG A 16 4.82 8.69 0.94
CA ARG A 16 4.88 7.51 1.83
C ARG A 16 4.05 6.35 1.26
N TYR A 17 2.85 6.64 0.75
CA TYR A 17 1.99 5.65 0.10
C TYR A 17 2.63 5.03 -1.14
N ASN A 18 3.20 5.85 -2.04
CA ASN A 18 3.89 5.34 -3.24
C ASN A 18 5.14 4.52 -2.88
N ARG A 19 5.88 4.91 -1.83
CA ARG A 19 7.02 4.13 -1.33
C ARG A 19 6.56 2.79 -0.76
N HIS A 20 5.45 2.75 -0.04
CA HIS A 20 4.85 1.50 0.42
C HIS A 20 4.49 0.58 -0.75
N TYR A 21 3.87 1.14 -1.80
CA TYR A 21 3.52 0.39 -3.01
C TYR A 21 4.75 -0.19 -3.71
N LEU A 22 5.79 0.61 -3.92
CA LEU A 22 7.06 0.15 -4.50
C LEU A 22 7.69 -0.98 -3.70
N ASN A 23 7.78 -0.82 -2.38
CA ASN A 23 8.35 -1.85 -1.51
C ASN A 23 7.57 -3.16 -1.60
N ASN A 24 6.23 -3.09 -1.65
CA ASN A 24 5.40 -4.28 -1.83
C ASN A 24 5.57 -4.91 -3.21
N PHE A 25 5.69 -4.10 -4.26
CA PHE A 25 5.93 -4.58 -5.62
C PHE A 25 7.28 -5.31 -5.71
N LEU A 26 8.34 -4.70 -5.20
CA LEU A 26 9.67 -5.29 -5.17
C LEU A 26 9.66 -6.58 -4.35
N LYS A 27 9.10 -6.58 -3.13
CA LYS A 27 9.06 -7.80 -2.28
C LYS A 27 8.29 -8.97 -2.89
N LYS A 28 7.28 -8.72 -3.72
CA LYS A 28 6.48 -9.80 -4.32
C LYS A 28 7.08 -10.33 -5.62
N ASN A 29 7.51 -9.42 -6.49
CA ASN A 29 7.88 -9.79 -7.86
C ASN A 29 9.39 -9.97 -8.03
N PHE A 30 10.20 -9.17 -7.33
CA PHE A 30 11.65 -9.19 -7.51
C PHE A 30 12.31 -10.48 -7.02
N PRO A 31 11.93 -11.09 -5.86
CA PRO A 31 12.55 -12.33 -5.42
C PRO A 31 12.41 -13.48 -6.42
N ILE A 32 11.27 -13.60 -7.09
CA ILE A 32 11.03 -14.68 -8.06
C ILE A 32 11.96 -14.51 -9.26
N VAL A 33 11.94 -13.33 -9.88
CA VAL A 33 12.79 -13.01 -11.03
C VAL A 33 14.27 -13.06 -10.66
N GLY A 34 14.62 -12.47 -9.51
CA GLY A 34 15.98 -12.42 -9.00
C GLY A 34 16.54 -13.80 -8.71
N LEU A 35 15.77 -14.68 -8.05
CA LEU A 35 16.21 -16.04 -7.72
C LEU A 35 16.42 -16.89 -8.98
N LEU A 36 15.47 -16.87 -9.91
CA LEU A 36 15.60 -17.58 -11.19
C LEU A 36 16.80 -17.08 -11.98
N THR A 37 16.93 -15.76 -12.14
CA THR A 37 18.03 -15.17 -12.90
C THR A 37 19.38 -15.45 -12.23
N THR A 38 19.46 -15.39 -10.91
CA THR A 38 20.68 -15.73 -10.16
C THR A 38 21.05 -17.19 -10.32
N ALA A 39 20.07 -18.11 -10.30
CA ALA A 39 20.33 -19.53 -10.54
C ALA A 39 20.91 -19.77 -11.95
N PHE A 40 20.38 -19.10 -12.97
CA PHE A 40 20.95 -19.16 -14.32
C PHE A 40 22.36 -18.57 -14.40
N ILE A 41 22.61 -17.43 -13.74
CA ILE A 41 23.95 -16.84 -13.67
C ILE A 41 24.94 -17.83 -13.05
N VAL A 42 24.60 -18.42 -11.89
CA VAL A 42 25.46 -19.40 -11.22
C VAL A 42 25.72 -20.62 -12.12
N TYR A 43 24.70 -21.12 -12.81
CA TYR A 43 24.84 -22.21 -13.77
C TYR A 43 25.81 -21.86 -14.91
N MET A 44 25.68 -20.67 -15.52
CA MET A 44 26.57 -20.22 -16.58
C MET A 44 28.01 -20.06 -16.09
N LEU A 45 28.22 -19.58 -14.86
CA LEU A 45 29.55 -19.49 -14.26
C LEU A 45 30.19 -20.88 -14.09
N ILE A 46 29.42 -21.88 -13.65
CA ILE A 46 29.90 -23.28 -13.54
C ILE A 46 30.30 -23.83 -14.91
N LYS A 47 29.55 -23.50 -15.97
CA LYS A 47 29.85 -23.87 -17.35
C LYS A 47 30.95 -23.04 -18.00
N LYS A 48 31.57 -22.09 -17.27
CA LYS A 48 32.60 -21.16 -17.75
C LYS A 48 32.11 -20.25 -18.88
N GLU A 49 30.81 -20.01 -18.94
CA GLU A 49 30.12 -19.16 -19.88
C GLU A 49 30.03 -17.70 -19.35
N TRP A 50 31.20 -17.10 -19.12
CA TRP A 50 31.34 -15.80 -18.43
C TRP A 50 30.61 -14.66 -19.12
N VAL A 51 30.63 -14.63 -20.46
CA VAL A 51 29.95 -13.59 -21.24
C VAL A 51 28.45 -13.61 -20.99
N TYR A 52 27.82 -14.79 -21.03
CA TYR A 52 26.39 -14.94 -20.78
C TYR A 52 26.03 -14.60 -19.33
N ALA A 53 26.86 -14.98 -18.37
CA ALA A 53 26.68 -14.60 -16.96
C ALA A 53 26.70 -13.07 -16.77
N ILE A 54 27.64 -12.37 -17.41
CA ILE A 54 27.73 -10.90 -17.36
C ILE A 54 26.48 -10.27 -18.00
N VAL A 55 26.09 -10.73 -19.20
CA VAL A 55 24.90 -10.21 -19.91
C VAL A 55 23.64 -10.37 -19.05
N LEU A 56 23.42 -11.54 -18.46
CA LEU A 56 22.28 -11.78 -17.56
C LEU A 56 22.32 -10.89 -16.32
N GLY A 57 23.50 -10.70 -15.73
CA GLY A 57 23.70 -9.78 -14.61
C GLY A 57 23.36 -8.34 -14.97
N THR A 58 23.80 -7.87 -16.14
CA THR A 58 23.48 -6.53 -16.65
C THR A 58 21.98 -6.36 -16.88
N ILE A 59 21.32 -7.34 -17.49
CA ILE A 59 19.86 -7.31 -17.71
C ILE A 59 19.12 -7.20 -16.37
N LEU A 60 19.54 -7.97 -15.36
CA LEU A 60 18.91 -7.94 -14.04
C LEU A 60 19.05 -6.57 -13.35
N ILE A 61 20.25 -6.00 -13.38
CA ILE A 61 20.51 -4.66 -12.84
C ILE A 61 19.69 -3.60 -13.60
N PHE A 62 19.68 -3.68 -14.93
CA PHE A 62 18.94 -2.75 -15.77
C PHE A 62 17.43 -2.82 -15.51
N TYR A 63 16.87 -4.02 -15.39
CA TYR A 63 15.45 -4.23 -15.05
C TYR A 63 15.10 -3.61 -13.68
N LEU A 64 15.95 -3.80 -12.67
CA LEU A 64 15.77 -3.16 -11.37
C LEU A 64 15.80 -1.63 -11.50
N GLY A 65 16.81 -1.09 -12.20
CA GLY A 65 16.96 0.34 -12.43
C GLY A 65 15.75 0.96 -13.15
N LEU A 66 15.27 0.31 -14.20
CA LEU A 66 14.09 0.74 -14.95
C LEU A 66 12.83 0.75 -14.08
N THR A 67 12.68 -0.25 -13.22
CA THR A 67 11.56 -0.33 -12.25
C THR A 67 11.57 0.88 -11.31
N PHE A 68 12.73 1.22 -10.74
CA PHE A 68 12.87 2.40 -9.89
C PHE A 68 12.60 3.71 -10.65
N LEU A 69 13.14 3.83 -11.87
CA LEU A 69 12.95 5.01 -12.72
C LEU A 69 11.47 5.22 -13.03
N MET A 70 10.77 4.18 -13.48
CA MET A 70 9.34 4.23 -13.79
C MET A 70 8.51 4.64 -12.57
N GLN A 71 8.83 4.10 -11.39
CA GLN A 71 8.14 4.48 -10.17
C GLN A 71 8.40 5.95 -9.80
N MET A 72 9.64 6.42 -9.94
CA MET A 72 10.00 7.80 -9.65
C MET A 72 9.27 8.77 -10.58
N LEU A 73 9.23 8.48 -11.89
CA LEU A 73 8.52 9.28 -12.89
C LEU A 73 7.02 9.30 -12.62
N THR A 74 6.43 8.14 -12.31
CA THR A 74 5.01 8.03 -11.97
C THR A 74 4.67 8.85 -10.74
N THR A 75 5.49 8.75 -9.68
CA THR A 75 5.29 9.52 -8.44
C THR A 75 5.41 11.02 -8.71
N LYS A 76 6.43 11.47 -9.46
CA LYS A 76 6.58 12.88 -9.85
C LYS A 76 5.36 13.40 -10.62
N ARG A 77 4.84 12.60 -11.57
CA ARG A 77 3.65 12.95 -12.35
C ARG A 77 2.42 13.08 -11.48
N VAL A 78 2.17 12.10 -10.61
CA VAL A 78 1.04 12.12 -9.66
C VAL A 78 1.13 13.32 -8.73
N LEU A 79 2.32 13.63 -8.20
CA LEU A 79 2.52 14.80 -7.34
C LEU A 79 2.25 16.11 -8.07
N LYS A 80 2.67 16.24 -9.33
CA LYS A 80 2.43 17.45 -10.12
C LYS A 80 0.94 17.67 -10.45
N GLN A 81 0.18 16.59 -10.58
CA GLN A 81 -1.24 16.63 -10.97
C GLN A 81 -2.21 16.60 -9.79
N SER A 82 -1.72 16.30 -8.59
CA SER A 82 -2.58 16.09 -7.43
C SER A 82 -2.92 17.41 -6.74
N PRO A 83 -4.20 17.80 -6.66
CA PRO A 83 -4.61 19.03 -5.95
C PRO A 83 -4.27 18.98 -4.46
N LEU A 84 -4.12 17.78 -3.88
CA LEU A 84 -3.72 17.57 -2.49
C LEU A 84 -2.29 18.02 -2.18
N VAL A 85 -1.47 18.28 -3.21
CA VAL A 85 -0.12 18.82 -3.02
C VAL A 85 -0.16 20.31 -2.73
N ASP A 86 -1.02 21.05 -3.43
CA ASP A 86 -1.15 22.50 -3.29
C ASP A 86 -2.17 22.87 -2.20
N HIS A 87 -3.20 22.04 -2.02
CA HIS A 87 -4.26 22.22 -1.05
C HIS A 87 -4.42 20.94 -0.21
N PRO A 88 -3.62 20.78 0.87
CA PRO A 88 -3.71 19.62 1.72
C PRO A 88 -5.06 19.60 2.46
N VAL A 89 -5.60 18.41 2.70
CA VAL A 89 -6.93 18.24 3.29
C VAL A 89 -6.88 17.27 4.46
N ILE A 90 -7.57 17.59 5.56
CA ILE A 90 -7.72 16.67 6.68
C ILE A 90 -8.99 15.86 6.46
N GLN A 91 -8.86 14.54 6.51
CA GLN A 91 -9.98 13.62 6.49
C GLN A 91 -10.09 12.92 7.84
N MET A 92 -11.27 13.05 8.43
CA MET A 92 -11.62 12.47 9.72
C MET A 92 -12.31 11.14 9.48
N TYR A 93 -11.88 10.11 10.21
CA TYR A 93 -12.51 8.79 10.21
C TYR A 93 -13.04 8.50 11.61
N TYR A 94 -14.32 8.18 11.68
CA TYR A 94 -14.99 7.75 12.89
C TYR A 94 -15.41 6.30 12.69
N PHE A 95 -14.78 5.39 13.43
CA PHE A 95 -15.06 3.96 13.37
C PHE A 95 -16.03 3.61 14.47
N THR A 96 -17.24 3.21 14.07
CA THR A 96 -18.24 2.63 14.96
C THR A 96 -18.23 1.11 14.84
N GLU A 97 -19.10 0.40 15.56
CA GLU A 97 -19.24 -1.05 15.42
C GLU A 97 -19.91 -1.50 14.12
N LYS A 98 -20.67 -0.61 13.49
CA LYS A 98 -21.50 -0.94 12.30
C LYS A 98 -20.96 -0.32 11.02
N ASP A 99 -20.37 0.86 11.12
CA ASP A 99 -19.95 1.64 9.97
C ASP A 99 -18.69 2.46 10.24
N ILE A 100 -18.22 3.07 9.16
CA ILE A 100 -17.13 4.05 9.16
C ILE A 100 -17.72 5.33 8.60
N LYS A 101 -17.76 6.37 9.43
CA LYS A 101 -18.13 7.71 8.99
C LYS A 101 -16.85 8.45 8.60
N ILE A 102 -16.84 8.96 7.38
CA ILE A 102 -15.73 9.69 6.79
C ILE A 102 -16.18 11.13 6.61
N GLU A 103 -15.51 12.04 7.29
CA GLU A 103 -15.81 13.47 7.22
C GLU A 103 -14.64 14.24 6.63
N ASN A 104 -14.97 15.07 5.67
CA ASN A 104 -14.10 16.05 5.05
C ASN A 104 -14.99 17.25 4.69
N VAL A 105 -15.02 17.69 3.43
CA VAL A 105 -16.00 18.68 2.91
C VAL A 105 -17.42 18.09 2.80
N LYS A 106 -17.52 16.78 2.55
CA LYS A 106 -18.79 16.02 2.52
C LYS A 106 -18.66 14.81 3.44
N SER A 107 -19.73 14.47 4.16
CA SER A 107 -19.79 13.29 5.00
C SER A 107 -20.25 12.08 4.17
N ILE A 108 -19.56 10.96 4.35
CA ILE A 108 -19.90 9.68 3.72
C ILE A 108 -19.87 8.62 4.81
N THR A 109 -20.88 7.77 4.86
CA THR A 109 -20.91 6.61 5.77
C THR A 109 -20.75 5.34 4.94
N ILE A 110 -19.86 4.46 5.38
CA ILE A 110 -19.56 3.19 4.72
C ILE A 110 -19.84 2.06 5.69
N SER A 111 -20.75 1.16 5.33
CA SER A 111 -20.96 -0.07 6.08
C SER A 111 -19.74 -0.98 5.94
N TYR A 112 -19.35 -1.69 7.01
CA TYR A 112 -18.28 -2.69 6.90
C TYR A 112 -18.62 -3.78 5.86
N ASP A 113 -19.90 -4.07 5.63
CA ASP A 113 -20.33 -5.04 4.62
C ASP A 113 -19.99 -4.62 3.18
N ASP A 114 -19.80 -3.32 2.95
CA ASP A 114 -19.39 -2.76 1.67
C ASP A 114 -17.86 -2.75 1.48
N LEU A 115 -17.08 -3.08 2.50
CA LEU A 115 -15.63 -3.19 2.36
C LEU A 115 -15.25 -4.47 1.62
N ILE A 116 -14.68 -4.36 0.42
CA ILE A 116 -14.20 -5.52 -0.33
C ILE A 116 -12.89 -6.03 0.26
N LYS A 117 -11.98 -5.12 0.58
CA LYS A 117 -10.59 -5.45 0.93
C LYS A 117 -10.04 -4.45 1.92
N VAL A 118 -9.34 -4.98 2.92
CA VAL A 118 -8.54 -4.21 3.87
C VAL A 118 -7.08 -4.62 3.68
N VAL A 119 -6.20 -3.63 3.51
CA VAL A 119 -4.76 -3.83 3.43
C VAL A 119 -4.10 -3.13 4.59
N PHE A 120 -3.34 -3.89 5.37
CA PHE A 120 -2.55 -3.37 6.46
C PHE A 120 -1.10 -3.21 6.01
N SER A 121 -0.54 -2.04 6.30
CA SER A 121 0.88 -1.77 6.15
C SER A 121 1.47 -1.27 7.47
N ARG A 122 2.78 -0.99 7.48
CA ARG A 122 3.45 -0.42 8.65
C ARG A 122 2.84 0.91 9.06
N ASP A 123 2.62 1.80 8.08
CA ASP A 123 2.25 3.20 8.32
C ASP A 123 0.77 3.49 8.02
N PHE A 124 0.10 2.60 7.28
CA PHE A 124 -1.27 2.80 6.77
C PHE A 124 -2.19 1.62 6.97
N ILE A 125 -3.47 1.91 7.14
CA ILE A 125 -4.60 1.01 6.89
C ILE A 125 -5.31 1.50 5.63
N ILE A 126 -5.47 0.63 4.63
CA ILE A 126 -6.10 0.98 3.36
C ILE A 126 -7.40 0.19 3.24
N LEU A 127 -8.50 0.89 3.04
CA LEU A 127 -9.84 0.31 2.85
C LEU A 127 -10.28 0.48 1.40
N HIS A 128 -10.78 -0.60 0.81
CA HIS A 128 -11.40 -0.58 -0.50
C HIS A 128 -12.88 -0.91 -0.37
N ASP A 129 -13.73 -0.02 -0.85
CA ASP A 129 -15.18 -0.22 -0.86
C ASP A 129 -15.64 -0.94 -2.15
N ARG A 130 -16.94 -1.29 -2.21
CA ARG A 130 -17.58 -1.82 -3.42
C ARG A 130 -17.72 -0.81 -4.55
N GLY A 131 -17.71 0.48 -4.24
CA GLY A 131 -17.76 1.57 -5.20
C GLY A 131 -16.45 1.83 -5.94
N GLY A 132 -15.39 1.06 -5.66
CA GLY A 132 -14.06 1.24 -6.25
C GLY A 132 -13.25 2.37 -5.60
N ARG A 133 -13.74 2.99 -4.53
CA ARG A 133 -13.05 4.04 -3.78
C ARG A 133 -12.04 3.40 -2.82
N THR A 134 -10.95 4.12 -2.63
CA THR A 134 -9.86 3.70 -1.75
C THR A 134 -9.64 4.77 -0.69
N TYR A 135 -9.64 4.35 0.57
CA TYR A 135 -9.45 5.21 1.74
C TYR A 135 -8.15 4.85 2.43
N ILE A 136 -7.28 5.84 2.59
CA ILE A 136 -5.98 5.68 3.22
C ILE A 136 -6.06 6.30 4.62
N ILE A 137 -5.84 5.48 5.64
CA ILE A 137 -5.83 5.90 7.03
C ILE A 137 -4.37 5.88 7.50
N ASP A 138 -3.84 7.04 7.85
CA ASP A 138 -2.51 7.14 8.46
C ASP A 138 -2.59 6.71 9.90
N LYS A 139 -1.80 5.69 10.28
CA LYS A 139 -1.82 5.17 11.65
C LYS A 139 -1.39 6.21 12.66
N ASN A 140 -0.52 7.15 12.30
CA ASN A 140 -0.11 8.25 13.18
C ASN A 140 -1.24 9.25 13.49
N GLY A 141 -2.36 9.15 12.77
CA GLY A 141 -3.52 10.01 12.94
C GLY A 141 -4.50 9.58 14.04
N PHE A 142 -4.30 8.44 14.72
CA PHE A 142 -5.24 8.00 15.76
C PHE A 142 -5.16 8.91 16.98
N GLN A 143 -6.33 9.20 17.56
CA GLN A 143 -6.42 10.10 18.71
C GLN A 143 -5.77 9.49 19.96
N ASN A 144 -6.01 8.20 20.24
CA ASN A 144 -5.43 7.50 21.39
C ASN A 144 -4.47 6.39 20.92
N GLN A 145 -3.33 6.77 20.34
CA GLN A 145 -2.26 5.82 20.03
C GLN A 145 -1.59 5.27 21.30
N PRO A 146 -1.20 3.98 21.33
CA PRO A 146 -1.30 2.97 20.25
C PRO A 146 -2.56 2.07 20.34
N GLU A 147 -3.41 2.26 21.35
CA GLU A 147 -4.53 1.35 21.64
C GLU A 147 -5.58 1.35 20.52
N ASP A 148 -5.96 2.53 20.03
CA ASP A 148 -6.94 2.70 18.96
C ASP A 148 -6.52 1.95 17.69
N GLU A 149 -5.25 2.05 17.31
CA GLU A 149 -4.72 1.32 16.15
C GLU A 149 -4.85 -0.19 16.35
N ARG A 150 -4.50 -0.69 17.54
CA ARG A 150 -4.54 -2.13 17.85
C ARG A 150 -5.97 -2.66 17.80
N ILE A 151 -6.89 -1.99 18.51
CA ILE A 151 -8.31 -2.39 18.58
C ILE A 151 -8.91 -2.41 17.18
N LEU A 152 -8.71 -1.34 16.39
CA LEU A 152 -9.24 -1.28 15.03
C LEU A 152 -8.63 -2.36 14.13
N THR A 153 -7.31 -2.56 14.22
CA THR A 153 -6.62 -3.55 13.40
C THR A 153 -7.12 -4.95 13.68
N ASP A 154 -7.31 -5.30 14.95
CA ASP A 154 -7.81 -6.62 15.34
C ASP A 154 -9.28 -6.82 14.93
N PHE A 155 -10.11 -5.79 15.11
CA PHE A 155 -11.49 -5.78 14.63
C PHE A 155 -11.55 -6.02 13.10
N LEU A 156 -10.81 -5.23 12.32
CA LEU A 156 -10.83 -5.34 10.85
C LEU A 156 -10.23 -6.68 10.35
N LYS A 157 -9.25 -7.24 11.05
CA LYS A 157 -8.72 -8.59 10.76
C LYS A 157 -9.77 -9.67 10.98
N GLN A 158 -10.48 -9.63 12.11
CA GLN A 158 -11.57 -10.57 12.40
C GLN A 158 -12.69 -10.44 11.37
N PHE A 159 -13.09 -9.21 11.05
CA PHE A 159 -14.08 -8.93 10.02
C PHE A 159 -13.68 -9.52 8.65
N THR A 160 -12.44 -9.26 8.21
CA THR A 160 -11.92 -9.76 6.94
C THR A 160 -11.87 -11.30 6.91
N ARG A 161 -11.54 -11.95 8.03
CA ARG A 161 -11.53 -13.42 8.16
C ARG A 161 -12.94 -14.00 8.04
N ASN A 162 -13.92 -13.44 8.75
CA ASN A 162 -15.31 -13.91 8.72
C ASN A 162 -15.94 -13.75 7.33
N LYS A 163 -15.62 -12.67 6.62
CA LYS A 163 -16.10 -12.45 5.24
C LYS A 163 -15.54 -13.46 4.24
N ARG A 164 -14.30 -13.93 4.43
CA ARG A 164 -13.71 -14.99 3.60
C ARG A 164 -14.36 -16.35 3.86
N LEU A 165 -14.77 -16.64 5.09
CA LEU A 165 -15.45 -17.88 5.44
C LEU A 165 -16.87 -17.94 4.84
N LYS A 166 -17.62 -16.83 4.83
CA LYS A 166 -18.96 -16.77 4.21
C LYS A 166 -18.98 -16.86 2.66
N ARG A 167 -17.82 -16.79 2.00
CA ARG A 167 -17.69 -16.84 0.53
C ARG A 167 -17.20 -18.21 0.03
N ARG A 168 -16.91 -19.14 0.93
CA ARG A 168 -16.61 -20.55 0.62
C ARG A 168 -17.86 -21.37 0.89
#